data_AF-A0A412YKV5-F1
#
_entry.id   AF-A0A412YKV5-F1
#
_cell.length_a   1.000
_cell.length_b   1.000
_cell.length_c   1.000
_cell.angle_alpha   90.00
_cell.angle_beta   90.00
_cell.angle_gamma   90.00
#
_symmetry.space_group_name_H-M   'P 1'
#
loop_
_entity.id
_entity.type
_entity.pdbx_description
1 polymer ?
#
loop_
_entity_poly.entity_id
_entity_poly.type
_entity_poly.pdbx_seq_one_letter_code
_entity_poly.pdbx_strand_id
1 'polypeptide(L)' 'MEKFLKIAFIAAFATIAGYNVYSVQGEKTISDLALNDVDALARGEIVDYGGYRLQTEGSCKVCRRDNTSTCNVHSQVPC' A
#
# COMPACT_ATOMS: atom_id res chain seq x y z
N MET A 1 -43.30 9.76 31.65
CA MET A 1 -42.79 10.00 30.28
C MET A 1 -41.27 10.24 30.24
N GLU A 2 -40.64 10.76 31.31
CA GLU A 2 -39.19 11.07 31.32
C GLU A 2 -38.25 9.87 31.10
N LYS A 3 -38.64 8.67 31.55
CA LYS A 3 -37.80 7.46 31.42
C LYS A 3 -37.73 6.96 29.97
N PHE A 4 -38.83 7.02 29.22
CA PHE A 4 -38.88 6.58 27.82
C PHE A 4 -38.06 7.47 26.90
N LEU A 5 -38.04 8.78 27.16
CA LEU A 5 -37.24 9.73 26.38
C LEU A 5 -35.74 9.48 26.54
N LYS A 6 -35.28 9.16 27.76
CA LYS A 6 -33.87 8.81 28.03
C LYS A 6 -33.47 7.52 27.31
N ILE A 7 -34.34 6.51 27.35
CA ILE A 7 -34.07 5.23 26.68
C ILE A 7 -34.03 5.41 25.15
N ALA A 8 -34.94 6.21 24.58
CA ALA A 8 -34.96 6.51 23.15
C ALA A 8 -33.68 7.23 22.70
N PHE A 9 -33.16 8.16 23.50
CA PHE A 9 -31.90 8.84 23.22
C PHE A 9 -30.71 7.89 23.21
N ILE A 10 -30.58 7.03 24.22
CA ILE A 10 -29.49 6.04 24.31
C ILE A 10 -29.57 5.05 23.14
N ALA A 11 -30.78 4.60 22.78
CA ALA A 11 -31.00 3.72 21.64
C ALA A 11 -30.65 4.39 20.30
N ALA A 12 -30.99 5.66 20.11
CA ALA A 12 -30.63 6.42 18.92
C ALA A 12 -29.10 6.58 18.78
N PHE A 13 -28.40 6.89 19.86
CA PHE A 13 -26.93 6.96 19.83
C PHE A 13 -26.27 5.60 19.57
N ALA A 14 -26.76 4.53 20.19
CA ALA A 14 -26.23 3.19 19.98
C ALA A 14 -26.48 2.68 18.55
N THR A 15 -27.63 3.01 17.96
CA THR A 15 -27.95 2.65 16.57
C THR A 15 -27.12 3.45 15.58
N ILE A 16 -26.91 4.76 15.78
CA ILE A 16 -26.02 5.57 14.94
C ILE A 16 -24.57 5.06 15.05
N ALA A 17 -24.09 4.77 16.26
CA ALA A 17 -22.74 4.23 16.46
C ALA A 17 -22.57 2.84 15.82
N GLY A 18 -23.56 1.95 15.98
CA GLY A 18 -23.55 0.61 15.38
C GLY A 18 -23.66 0.64 13.85
N TYR A 19 -24.41 1.59 13.28
CA TYR A 19 -24.53 1.75 11.83
C TYR A 19 -23.21 2.24 11.21
N ASN A 20 -22.51 3.16 11.89
CA ASN A 20 -21.20 3.65 11.46
C ASN A 20 -20.11 2.55 11.46
N VAL A 21 -20.17 1.57 12.36
CA VAL A 21 -19.25 0.42 12.37
C VAL A 21 -19.49 -0.52 11.17
N TYR A 22 -20.72 -0.60 10.68
CA TYR A 22 -21.07 -1.44 9.52
C TYR A 22 -20.71 -0.77 8.20
N SER A 23 -20.84 0.57 8.11
CA SER A 23 -20.42 1.34 6.93
C SER A 23 -18.91 1.43 6.75
N VAL A 24 -18.12 1.21 7.81
CA VAL A 24 -16.65 1.32 7.79
C VAL A 24 -15.94 -0.02 7.47
N GLN A 25 -16.65 -1.15 7.43
CA GLN A 25 -16.04 -2.46 7.15
C GLN A 25 -16.11 -2.90 5.67
N GLY A 26 -16.86 -2.20 4.82
CA GLY A 26 -16.95 -2.49 3.38
C GLY A 26 -15.81 -1.89 2.54
N GLU A 27 -15.17 -0.86 3.06
CA GLU A 27 -14.07 -0.18 2.37
C GLU A 27 -12.75 -0.66 2.95
N LYS A 28 -12.21 -1.75 2.38
CA LYS A 28 -10.76 -1.92 2.29
C LYS A 28 -10.17 -0.88 1.31
N THR A 29 -10.63 0.36 1.33
CA THR A 29 -9.94 1.46 0.67
C THR A 29 -8.88 1.92 1.63
N ILE A 30 -7.74 1.25 1.49
CA ILE A 30 -6.49 1.86 1.86
C ILE A 30 -6.46 3.18 1.07
N SER A 31 -6.60 4.29 1.80
CA SER A 31 -6.57 5.64 1.24
C SER A 31 -5.34 5.80 0.35
N ASP A 32 -5.46 6.49 -0.79
CA ASP A 32 -4.32 6.82 -1.66
C ASP A 32 -3.19 7.49 -0.87
N LEU A 33 -3.52 8.19 0.22
CA LEU A 33 -2.54 8.78 1.13
C LEU A 33 -1.73 7.72 1.89
N ALA A 34 -2.38 6.63 2.32
CA ALA A 34 -1.71 5.51 2.98
C ALA A 34 -0.92 4.64 1.98
N LEU A 35 -1.31 4.58 0.71
CA LEU A 35 -0.52 3.92 -0.35
C LEU A 35 0.72 4.73 -0.74
N ASN A 36 0.60 6.06 -0.83
CA ASN A 36 1.71 6.93 -1.19
C ASN A 36 2.82 6.95 -0.12
N ASP A 37 2.45 6.81 1.16
CA ASP A 37 3.42 6.67 2.24
C ASP A 37 4.17 5.31 2.19
N VAL A 38 3.51 4.25 1.70
CA VAL A 38 4.14 2.93 1.50
C VAL A 38 5.07 2.96 0.28
N ASP A 39 4.68 3.62 -0.81
CA ASP A 39 5.55 3.86 -1.96
C ASP A 39 6.76 4.73 -1.58
N ALA A 40 6.56 5.73 -0.71
CA ALA A 40 7.65 6.55 -0.19
C ALA A 40 8.62 5.77 0.72
N LEU A 41 8.16 4.76 1.45
CA LEU A 41 9.02 3.90 2.26
C LEU A 41 9.83 2.91 1.40
N ALA A 42 9.34 2.53 0.21
CA ALA A 42 10.08 1.71 -0.76
C ALA A 42 11.22 2.47 -1.47
N ARG A 43 11.23 3.81 -1.42
CA ARG A 43 12.30 4.64 -1.99
C ARG A 43 13.66 4.53 -1.28
N GLY A 44 13.71 3.80 -0.16
CA GLY A 44 14.96 3.47 0.53
C GLY A 44 15.71 2.27 -0.05
N GLU A 45 15.15 1.56 -1.04
CA GLU A 45 15.87 0.50 -1.74
C GLU A 45 17.02 1.07 -2.57
N ILE A 46 18.16 0.38 -2.55
CA ILE A 46 19.25 0.63 -3.49
C ILE A 46 18.74 0.21 -4.87
N VAL A 47 18.16 1.17 -5.59
CA VAL A 47 17.56 0.95 -6.92
C VAL A 47 18.65 0.63 -7.95
N ASP A 48 19.88 1.06 -7.69
CA ASP A 48 20.99 1.03 -8.63
C ASP A 48 22.16 0.21 -8.09
N TYR A 49 22.43 -0.94 -8.72
CA TYR A 49 23.59 -1.77 -8.42
C TYR A 49 24.81 -1.31 -9.22
N GLY A 50 25.76 -0.69 -8.53
CA GLY A 50 27.07 -0.35 -9.09
C GLY A 50 27.90 -1.60 -9.39
N GLY A 51 28.56 -1.62 -10.55
CA GLY A 51 29.29 -2.77 -11.06
C GLY A 51 28.41 -3.82 -11.73
N TYR A 52 27.19 -3.47 -12.14
CA TYR A 52 26.26 -4.36 -12.85
C TYR A 52 25.76 -3.71 -14.14
N ARG A 53 25.42 -4.54 -15.14
CA ARG A 53 24.81 -4.14 -16.40
C ARG A 53 23.56 -4.96 -16.66
N LEU A 54 22.53 -4.32 -17.22
CA LEU A 54 21.33 -5.00 -17.66
C LEU A 54 21.64 -5.87 -18.89
N GLN A 55 21.43 -7.18 -18.77
CA GLN A 55 21.61 -8.14 -19.87
C GLN A 55 20.25 -8.72 -20.27
N THR A 56 20.08 -8.91 -21.58
CA THR A 56 18.88 -9.57 -22.12
C THR A 56 19.17 -11.05 -22.26
N GLU A 57 18.43 -11.88 -21.53
CA GLU A 57 18.53 -13.34 -21.55
C GLU A 57 17.18 -13.90 -22.03
N GLY A 58 17.05 -14.13 -23.34
CA GLY A 58 15.78 -14.53 -23.94
C GLY A 58 14.70 -13.44 -23.83
N SER A 59 13.58 -13.75 -23.17
CA SER A 59 12.50 -12.79 -22.87
C SER A 59 12.77 -11.93 -21.63
N CYS A 60 13.88 -12.18 -20.93
CA CYS A 60 14.13 -11.64 -19.60
C CYS A 60 15.20 -10.56 -19.63
N LYS A 61 15.16 -9.65 -18.65
CA LYS A 61 16.20 -8.64 -18.43
C LYS A 61 16.71 -8.77 -17.00
N VAL A 62 18.00 -9.02 -16.84
CA VAL A 62 18.61 -9.30 -15.52
C VAL A 62 19.86 -8.45 -15.33
N CYS A 63 20.06 -7.93 -14.13
CA CYS A 63 21.28 -7.22 -13.77
C CYS A 63 22.42 -8.22 -13.52
N ARG A 64 23.44 -8.27 -14.38
CA ARG A 64 24.64 -9.11 -14.23
C ARG A 64 25.87 -8.27 -13.91
N ARG A 65 26.80 -8.84 -13.14
CA ARG A 65 28.05 -8.17 -12.75
C ARG A 65 28.90 -7.83 -13.99
N ASP A 66 29.40 -6.60 -14.05
CA ASP A 66 30.25 -6.05 -15.13
C ASP A 66 31.34 -5.07 -14.61
N ASN A 67 31.36 -4.73 -13.31
CA ASN A 67 32.31 -3.83 -12.63
C ASN A 67 32.47 -2.40 -13.17
N THR A 68 31.83 -2.06 -14.29
CA THR A 68 31.98 -0.78 -14.99
C THR A 68 30.70 0.03 -15.08
N SER A 69 29.56 -0.64 -14.97
CA SER A 69 28.22 -0.08 -15.22
C SER A 69 27.40 -0.02 -13.95
N THR A 70 26.30 0.73 -13.98
CA THR A 70 25.27 0.71 -12.96
C THR A 70 24.00 0.10 -13.54
N CYS A 71 23.36 -0.81 -12.82
CA CYS A 71 22.12 -1.45 -13.27
C CYS A 71 20.97 -1.11 -12.34
N ASN A 72 19.89 -0.60 -12.91
CA ASN A 72 18.67 -0.31 -12.17
C ASN A 72 17.82 -1.59 -12.01
N VAL A 73 17.52 -1.98 -10.77
CA VAL A 73 16.79 -3.22 -10.49
C VAL A 73 15.35 -3.21 -10.98
N HIS A 74 14.72 -2.03 -11.11
CA HIS A 74 13.38 -1.91 -11.69
C HIS A 74 13.38 -2.10 -13.21
N SER A 75 14.54 -2.06 -13.87
CA SER A 75 14.66 -2.38 -15.30
C SER A 75 14.70 -3.89 -15.57
N GLN A 76 14.74 -4.71 -14.51
CA GLN A 76 14.70 -6.16 -14.65
C GLN A 76 13.31 -6.66 -15.04
N VAL A 77 13.27 -7.64 -15.93
CA VAL A 77 12.05 -8.29 -16.41
C VAL A 77 12.21 -9.78 -16.13
N PRO A 78 11.37 -10.38 -15.27
CA PRO A 78 11.47 -11.79 -14.97
C PRO A 78 11.16 -12.64 -16.20
N CYS A 79 11.83 -13.79 -16.27
CA CYS A 79 11.32 -14.98 -16.96
C CYS A 79 10.19 -15.57 -16.11
#